data_AF-A0A946IEV6-F1
#
_entry.id   AF-A0A946IEV6-F1
#
_cell.length_a   1.000
_cell.length_b   1.000
_cell.length_c   1.000
_cell.angle_alpha   90.00
_cell.angle_beta   90.00
_cell.angle_gamma   90.00
#
_symmetry.space_group_name_H-M   'P 1'
#
loop_
_entity.id
_entity.type
_entity.pdbx_description
1 polymer ?
#
loop_
_entity_poly.entity_id
_entity_poly.type
_entity_poly.pdbx_seq_one_letter_code
_entity_poly.pdbx_strand_id
1 'polypeptide(L)' 'MRLNDIARVSLQTSAPLHLDRYRRNRATGSFILIDEQVNNTVAAGIKKGDAFIASPWL' A
#
# COMPACT_ATOMS: atom_id res chain seq x y z
N MET A 1 2.35 12.46 -11.61
CA MET A 1 3.06 12.50 -10.32
C MET A 1 4.55 12.48 -10.59
N ARG A 2 5.34 13.11 -9.74
CA ARG A 2 6.81 13.14 -9.77
C ARG A 2 7.36 12.34 -8.58
N LEU A 3 8.66 12.07 -8.60
CA LEU A 3 9.36 11.48 -7.45
C LEU A 3 9.08 12.30 -6.19
N ASN A 4 8.82 11.63 -5.08
CA ASN A 4 8.47 12.19 -3.77
C ASN A 4 7.08 12.82 -3.64
N ASP A 5 6.22 12.74 -4.67
CA ASP A 5 4.80 13.11 -4.50
C ASP A 5 4.10 12.14 -3.54
N ILE A 6 3.19 12.67 -2.71
CA ILE A 6 2.33 11.87 -1.84
C ILE A 6 0.99 11.66 -2.52
N ALA A 7 0.56 10.40 -2.61
CA ALA A 7 -0.65 9.99 -3.32
C ALA A 7 -1.58 9.17 -2.42
N ARG A 8 -2.87 9.13 -2.78
CA ARG A 8 -3.76 8.04 -2.38
C ARG A 8 -3.91 7.10 -3.57
N VAL A 9 -3.64 5.82 -3.35
CA VAL A 9 -3.66 4.78 -4.39
C VAL A 9 -4.54 3.62 -3.95
N SER A 10 -5.07 2.88 -4.92
CA SER A 10 -5.62 1.54 -4.70
C SER A 10 -4.57 0.53 -5.17
N LEU A 11 -4.30 -0.49 -4.37
CA LEU A 11 -3.34 -1.55 -4.68
C LEU A 11 -4.07 -2.89 -4.69
N GLN A 12 -3.86 -3.67 -5.74
CA GLN A 12 -4.28 -5.05 -5.82
C GLN A 12 -3.08 -5.96 -5.53
N THR A 13 -3.27 -6.92 -4.63
CA THR A 13 -2.22 -7.86 -4.22
C THR A 13 -2.56 -9.25 -4.74
N SER A 14 -1.54 -10.07 -4.99
CA SER A 14 -1.71 -11.45 -5.45
C SER A 14 -2.38 -12.35 -4.41
N ALA A 15 -2.23 -12.01 -3.13
CA ALA A 15 -2.87 -12.67 -2.01
C ALA A 15 -3.34 -11.65 -0.97
N PRO A 16 -4.31 -12.01 -0.10
CA PRO A 16 -4.71 -11.15 1.01
C PRO A 16 -3.53 -10.81 1.93
N LEU A 17 -3.41 -9.54 2.33
CA LEU A 17 -2.39 -9.07 3.26
C LEU A 17 -3.03 -8.64 4.59
N HIS A 18 -2.40 -9.01 5.69
CA HIS A 18 -2.73 -8.46 7.00
C HIS A 18 -2.21 -7.03 7.10
N LEU A 19 -3.10 -6.04 6.99
CA LEU A 19 -2.73 -4.63 7.02
C LEU A 19 -3.63 -3.85 8.01
N ASP A 20 -3.06 -3.39 9.11
CA ASP A 20 -3.76 -2.59 10.12
C ASP A 20 -3.75 -1.10 9.76
N ARG A 21 -4.70 -0.32 10.27
CA ARG A 21 -4.59 1.15 10.15
C ARG A 21 -3.30 1.60 10.84
N TYR A 22 -2.46 2.38 10.17
CA TYR A 22 -1.15 2.81 10.66
C TYR A 22 -1.22 3.50 12.03
N ARG A 23 -2.28 4.29 12.27
CA ARG A 23 -2.50 4.96 13.56
C ARG A 23 -2.75 3.99 14.72
N ARG A 24 -3.22 2.77 14.45
CA ARG A 24 -3.49 1.73 15.47
C ARG A 24 -2.26 0.85 15.69
N ASN A 25 -1.64 0.39 14.60
CA ASN A 25 -0.41 -0.39 14.66
C ASN A 25 0.52 0.04 13.53
N ARG A 26 1.65 0.65 13.89
CA ARG A 26 2.63 1.15 12.93
C ARG A 26 3.39 0.02 12.25
N ALA A 27 3.66 -1.07 12.96
CA ALA A 27 4.45 -2.19 12.44
C ALA A 27 3.72 -2.92 11.30
N THR A 28 2.42 -3.15 11.44
CA THR A 28 1.58 -3.85 10.45
C THR A 28 0.77 -2.91 9.56
N GLY A 29 0.91 -1.59 9.74
CA GLY A 29 0.16 -0.58 8.99
C GLY A 29 1.00 0.23 8.00
N SER A 30 2.30 -0.03 7.91
CA SER A 30 3.20 0.51 6.90
C SER A 30 3.75 -0.60 6.00
N PHE A 31 4.10 -0.24 4.78
CA PHE A 31 4.74 -1.14 3.81
C PHE A 31 5.67 -0.35 2.89
N ILE A 32 6.52 -1.07 2.16
CA ILE A 32 7.32 -0.53 1.06
C ILE A 32 6.96 -1.26 -0.23
N LEU A 33 7.14 -0.59 -1.37
CA LEU A 33 7.08 -1.23 -2.68
C LEU A 33 8.51 -1.43 -3.17
N ILE A 34 8.81 -2.66 -3.59
CA ILE A 34 10.10 -3.06 -4.12
C ILE A 34 9.92 -3.37 -5.60
N ASP A 35 10.77 -2.79 -6.44
CA ASP A 35 10.89 -3.18 -7.84
C ASP A 35 11.57 -4.55 -7.92
N GLU A 36 10.87 -5.53 -8.48
CA GLU A 36 11.30 -6.92 -8.55
C GLU A 36 12.42 -7.20 -9.57
N GLN A 37 12.70 -6.28 -10.51
CA GLN A 37 13.80 -6.43 -11.46
C GLN A 37 15.14 -5.97 -10.88
N VAL A 38 15.12 -4.86 -10.13
CA VAL A 38 16.36 -4.22 -9.61
C VAL A 38 16.47 -4.22 -8.09
N ASN A 39 15.47 -4.73 -7.36
CA ASN A 39 15.38 -4.77 -5.90
C ASN A 39 15.46 -3.39 -5.21
N ASN A 40 15.12 -2.32 -5.92
CA ASN A 40 15.08 -0.99 -5.35
C ASN A 40 13.76 -0.74 -4.61
N THR A 41 13.83 -0.04 -3.49
CA THR A 41 12.63 0.53 -2.86
C THR A 41 12.16 1.72 -3.66
N VAL A 42 10.96 1.63 -4.23
CA VAL A 42 10.40 2.66 -5.11
C VAL A 42 9.35 3.54 -4.43
N ALA A 43 8.76 3.06 -3.33
CA ALA A 43 7.80 3.83 -2.54
C ALA A 43 7.69 3.31 -1.10
N ALA A 44 7.20 4.17 -0.22
CA ALA A 44 6.73 3.82 1.11
C ALA A 44 5.24 4.16 1.24
N GLY A 45 4.49 3.33 1.95
CA GLY A 45 3.05 3.46 2.08
C GLY A 45 2.55 3.20 3.49
N ILE A 46 1.39 3.78 3.81
CA ILE A 46 0.68 3.57 5.07
C ILE A 46 -0.81 3.34 4.82
N LYS A 47 -1.44 2.47 5.62
CA LYS A 47 -2.90 2.34 5.63
C LYS A 47 -3.53 3.46 6.45
N LYS A 48 -4.17 4.42 5.80
CA LYS A 48 -4.81 5.57 6.45
C LYS A 48 -6.24 5.28 6.94
N GLY A 49 -7.02 4.48 6.19
CA GLY A 49 -8.44 4.21 6.45
C GLY A 49 -8.80 2.75 6.20
N ASP A 50 -10.09 2.46 6.12
CA ASP A 50 -10.55 1.12 5.77
C ASP A 50 -10.30 0.79 4.30
N ALA A 51 -10.10 -0.50 4.02
CA ALA A 51 -9.92 -0.95 2.66
C ALA A 51 -11.22 -0.68 1.89
N PHE A 52 -11.13 0.10 0.83
CA PHE A 52 -12.21 0.16 -0.14
C PHE A 52 -12.09 -1.10 -1.00
N ILE A 53 -12.97 -2.07 -0.75
CA ILE A 53 -13.10 -3.21 -1.66
C ILE A 53 -13.90 -2.68 -2.84
N ALA A 54 -13.20 -2.28 -3.91
CA ALA A 54 -13.85 -2.11 -5.19
C ALA A 54 -14.34 -3.49 -5.60
N SER A 55 -15.66 -3.66 -5.67
CA SER A 55 -16.32 -4.84 -6.20
C SER A 55 -15.73 -5.14 -7.59
N PRO A 56 -15.04 -6.27 -7.81
CA PRO A 56 -14.35 -6.55 -9.07
C PRO A 56 -15.27 -6.71 -10.30
N TRP A 57 -16.58 -6.63 -10.10
CA TRP A 57 -17.62 -6.96 -11.08
C TRP A 57 -18.79 -5.94 -11.13
N LEU A 58 -18.61 -4.74 -10.56
CA LEU A 58 -19.52 -3.59 -10.73
C LEU A 58 -18.82 -2.48 -11.50
#